data_AF-A0A1Q3LE48-F1
#
_entry.id   AF-A0A1Q3LE48-F1
#
_cell.length_a   1.000
_cell.length_b   1.000
_cell.length_c   1.000
_cell.angle_alpha   90.00
_cell.angle_beta   90.00
_cell.angle_gamma   90.00
#
_symmetry.space_group_name_H-M   'P 1'
#
loop_
_entity.id
_entity.type
_entity.pdbx_description
1 polymer ?
#
loop_
_entity_poly.entity_id
_entity_poly.type
_entity_poly.pdbx_seq_one_letter_code
_entity_poly.pdbx_strand_id
1 'polypeptide(L)'
;MTVEVETTPAGELFPALELSQGERQGVDAGQGNGLLRIRLGDVRMPHDVRLTVSTEGLRHASVIETRISGDTVLRPKLDWDTEALLQLRQPRRQTLRVSVSARGMKMLEREVQLDVHPLDEAVYFVREGDARIDLGWAFAAWVDPQDPVVDHLLELAGIHAEESLPGDRPARLGLARKLWVALEQRGLRYAEEGAGLSQGPVIYSQRVRLLSDTWNDRVANCLDGSVLIASVLERLGIGSFLVLVPGHAFVGFYVDGERREAEFLETTLLGFRKPPGHDAESAAQVRQRALPGFEAARRAGRARYRTV
;
A
#
# COMPACT_ATOMS: atom_id res chain seq x y z
N MET A 1 9.58 -28.73 24.88
CA MET A 1 9.49 -27.76 23.78
C MET A 1 8.06 -27.71 23.27
N THR A 2 7.46 -26.53 23.33
CA THR A 2 6.13 -26.20 22.80
C THR A 2 6.27 -25.25 21.62
N VAL A 3 5.23 -25.17 20.78
CA VAL A 3 5.16 -24.27 19.62
C VAL A 3 3.86 -23.49 19.70
N GLU A 4 3.99 -22.18 19.84
CA GLU A 4 2.88 -21.23 19.80
C GLU A 4 3.05 -20.33 18.57
N VAL A 5 1.94 -20.03 17.91
CA VAL A 5 1.88 -19.26 16.67
C VAL A 5 1.00 -18.06 16.93
N GLU A 6 1.55 -16.87 16.71
CA GLU A 6 0.86 -15.60 16.90
C GLU A 6 0.93 -14.78 15.61
N THR A 7 -0.21 -14.27 15.17
CA THR A 7 -0.27 -13.22 14.16
C THR A 7 -0.72 -11.90 14.77
N THR A 8 -0.35 -10.79 14.14
CA THR A 8 -0.77 -9.46 14.53
C THR A 8 -1.26 -8.71 13.28
N PRO A 9 -2.57 -8.45 13.14
CA PRO A 9 -3.67 -8.80 14.06
C PRO A 9 -3.91 -10.31 14.23
N ALA A 10 -4.45 -10.71 15.38
CA ALA A 10 -4.69 -12.12 15.68
C ALA A 10 -5.63 -12.80 14.67
N GLY A 11 -5.17 -13.90 14.09
CA GLY A 11 -5.90 -14.66 13.07
C GLY A 11 -5.77 -14.13 11.64
N GLU A 12 -5.11 -12.99 11.44
CA GLU A 12 -5.06 -12.30 10.15
C GLU A 12 -3.64 -12.18 9.60
N LEU A 13 -3.49 -12.26 8.28
CA LEU A 13 -2.26 -11.90 7.56
C LEU A 13 -2.60 -10.88 6.47
N PHE A 14 -1.89 -9.75 6.50
CA PHE A 14 -2.00 -8.68 5.49
C PHE A 14 -0.72 -8.64 4.65
N PRO A 15 -0.64 -9.38 3.52
CA PRO A 15 0.53 -9.36 2.65
C PRO A 15 0.93 -7.95 2.22
N ALA A 16 -0.02 -7.06 1.96
CA ALA A 16 0.28 -5.67 1.62
C ALA A 16 1.05 -4.93 2.73
N LEU A 17 0.66 -5.12 4.00
CA LEU A 17 1.39 -4.57 5.15
C LEU A 17 2.73 -5.28 5.38
N GLU A 18 2.84 -6.56 5.03
CA GLU A 18 4.12 -7.27 5.11
C GLU A 18 5.12 -6.76 4.09
N LEU A 19 4.68 -6.59 2.84
CA LEU A 19 5.47 -6.10 1.71
C LEU A 19 5.81 -4.61 1.84
N SER A 20 5.00 -3.82 2.57
CA SER A 20 5.28 -2.42 2.84
C SER A 20 6.43 -2.19 3.84
N GLN A 21 6.91 -3.25 4.50
CA GLN A 21 7.95 -3.16 5.52
C GLN A 21 9.28 -3.73 5.00
N GLY A 22 10.35 -2.97 5.19
CA GLY A 22 11.70 -3.49 4.99
C GLY A 22 12.06 -4.57 6.03
N GLU A 23 13.14 -5.30 5.77
CA GLU A 23 13.67 -6.26 6.75
C GLU A 23 14.07 -5.54 8.03
N ARG A 24 13.61 -6.04 9.19
CA ARG A 24 14.09 -5.53 10.48
C ARG A 24 15.52 -6.04 10.70
N GLN A 25 16.49 -5.12 10.69
CA GLN A 25 17.84 -5.42 11.14
C GLN A 25 17.90 -5.41 12.68
N GLY A 26 18.16 -6.56 13.30
CA GLY A 26 18.70 -6.65 14.66
C GLY A 26 17.85 -7.34 15.73
N VAL A 27 18.59 -8.05 16.60
CA VAL A 27 18.32 -8.67 17.92
C VAL A 27 17.67 -10.06 17.96
N ASP A 28 16.73 -10.42 17.08
CA ASP A 28 16.06 -11.74 17.14
C ASP A 28 16.30 -12.62 15.90
N ALA A 29 16.23 -13.94 16.06
CA ALA A 29 16.41 -14.89 14.96
C ALA A 29 15.19 -14.91 14.01
N GLY A 30 15.41 -14.50 12.76
CA GLY A 30 14.41 -14.41 11.69
C GLY A 30 14.36 -13.02 11.07
N GLN A 31 14.30 -12.96 9.74
CA GLN A 31 14.31 -11.70 8.96
C GLN A 31 12.90 -11.13 8.71
N GLY A 32 11.86 -11.66 9.38
CA GLY A 32 10.49 -11.21 9.23
C GLY A 32 10.20 -9.88 9.94
N ASN A 33 9.16 -9.18 9.48
CA ASN A 33 8.71 -7.90 10.04
C ASN A 33 8.07 -8.02 11.45
N GLY A 34 7.67 -9.24 11.84
CA GLY A 34 7.11 -9.57 13.15
C GLY A 34 5.58 -9.61 13.21
N LEU A 35 4.89 -9.51 12.08
CA LEU A 35 3.43 -9.75 12.01
C LEU A 35 3.09 -11.24 12.20
N LEU A 36 4.02 -12.14 11.89
CA LEU A 36 3.99 -13.54 12.28
C LEU A 36 5.12 -13.83 13.27
N ARG A 37 4.77 -14.40 14.43
CA ARG A 37 5.72 -14.80 15.48
C ARG A 37 5.49 -16.25 15.86
N ILE A 38 6.58 -17.01 15.94
CA ILE A 38 6.58 -18.39 16.42
C ILE A 38 7.34 -18.42 17.73
N ARG A 39 6.64 -18.70 18.84
CA ARG A 39 7.26 -18.85 20.15
C ARG A 39 7.58 -20.33 20.38
N LEU A 40 8.86 -20.62 20.61
CA LEU A 40 9.34 -21.91 21.07
C LEU A 40 9.52 -21.85 22.58
N GLY A 41 8.65 -22.53 23.33
CA GLY A 41 8.64 -22.54 24.79
C GLY A 41 9.15 -23.87 25.37
N ASP A 42 9.32 -23.94 26.69
CA ASP A 42 9.77 -25.14 27.41
C ASP A 42 11.10 -25.71 26.88
N VAL A 43 12.03 -24.81 26.55
CA VAL A 43 13.38 -25.14 26.07
C VAL A 43 14.33 -25.16 27.25
N ARG A 44 14.70 -26.36 27.73
CA ARG A 44 15.53 -26.53 28.94
C ARG A 44 17.02 -26.70 28.65
N MET A 45 17.37 -27.06 27.41
CA MET A 45 18.74 -27.30 26.98
C MET A 45 18.94 -26.71 25.58
N PRO A 46 20.19 -26.43 25.17
CA PRO A 46 20.44 -25.92 23.83
C PRO A 46 20.09 -26.92 22.71
N HIS A 47 19.42 -26.43 21.67
CA HIS A 47 19.06 -27.20 20.49
C HIS A 47 19.39 -26.42 19.22
N ASP A 48 19.95 -27.10 18.21
CA ASP A 48 19.99 -26.59 16.85
C ASP A 48 18.65 -26.95 16.19
N VAL A 49 17.82 -25.93 15.96
CA VAL A 49 16.45 -26.09 15.44
C VAL A 49 16.37 -25.63 14.00
N ARG A 50 15.58 -26.37 13.21
CA ARG A 50 15.09 -25.95 11.91
C ARG A 50 13.59 -25.75 12.00
N LEU A 51 13.16 -24.49 11.95
CA LEU A 51 11.78 -24.05 11.81
C LEU A 51 11.44 -23.95 10.33
N THR A 52 10.31 -24.52 9.91
CA THR A 52 9.75 -24.34 8.57
C THR A 52 8.30 -23.87 8.68
N VAL A 53 7.97 -22.79 7.95
CA VAL A 53 6.63 -22.21 7.91
C VAL A 53 6.15 -22.19 6.47
N SER A 54 4.96 -22.75 6.24
CA SER A 54 4.37 -22.82 4.90
C SER A 54 2.87 -22.55 4.94
N THR A 55 2.37 -21.90 3.89
CA THR A 55 0.95 -21.68 3.65
C THR A 55 0.73 -21.43 2.16
N GLU A 56 -0.50 -21.50 1.69
CA GLU A 56 -0.84 -21.25 0.29
C GLU A 56 -0.49 -19.80 -0.11
N GLY A 57 0.06 -19.60 -1.31
CA GLY A 57 0.43 -18.27 -1.81
C GLY A 57 1.86 -17.84 -1.49
N LEU A 58 2.67 -18.70 -0.86
CA LEU A 58 4.12 -18.50 -0.78
C LEU A 58 4.83 -19.15 -1.97
N ARG A 59 5.88 -18.52 -2.51
CA ARG A 59 6.77 -19.14 -3.52
C ARG A 59 7.56 -20.28 -2.90
N HIS A 60 8.05 -20.07 -1.67
CA HIS A 60 8.81 -21.05 -0.90
C HIS A 60 8.38 -21.02 0.57
N ALA A 61 8.52 -22.16 1.24
CA ALA A 61 8.38 -22.19 2.70
C ALA A 61 9.48 -21.33 3.35
N SER A 62 9.12 -20.57 4.38
CA SER A 62 10.08 -19.83 5.21
C SER A 62 10.85 -20.81 6.07
N VAL A 63 12.19 -20.75 6.04
CA VAL A 63 13.05 -21.63 6.83
C VAL A 63 13.97 -20.79 7.71
N ILE A 64 13.99 -21.09 9.00
CA ILE A 64 14.94 -20.51 9.97
C ILE A 64 15.71 -21.67 10.60
N GLU A 65 17.03 -21.64 10.45
CA GLU A 65 17.96 -22.53 11.15
C GLU A 65 18.71 -21.71 12.20
N THR A 66 18.57 -22.08 13.47
CA THR A 66 19.17 -21.32 14.57
C THR A 66 19.40 -22.21 15.79
N ARG A 67 20.33 -21.79 16.66
CA ARG A 67 20.56 -22.41 17.96
C ARG A 67 19.75 -21.68 19.02
N ILE A 68 18.88 -22.40 19.72
CA ILE A 68 18.09 -21.88 20.85
C ILE A 68 18.62 -22.47 22.15
N SER A 69 18.65 -21.68 23.23
CA SER A 69 19.11 -22.10 24.57
C SER A 69 18.08 -21.87 25.67
N GLY A 70 16.93 -21.28 25.32
CA GLY A 70 15.80 -21.00 26.19
C GLY A 70 14.58 -20.62 25.36
N ASP A 71 13.51 -20.17 26.02
CA ASP A 71 12.31 -19.67 25.36
C ASP A 71 12.69 -18.59 24.35
N THR A 72 12.29 -18.79 23.09
CA THR A 72 12.73 -17.96 21.96
C THR A 72 11.54 -17.60 21.08
N VAL A 73 11.51 -16.36 20.59
CA VAL A 73 10.53 -15.91 19.58
C VAL A 73 11.24 -15.78 18.23
N LEU A 74 10.74 -16.52 17.24
CA LEU A 74 11.23 -16.52 15.87
C LEU A 74 10.27 -15.73 14.98
N ARG A 75 10.82 -14.97 14.04
CA ARG A 75 10.06 -14.11 13.10
C ARG A 75 10.31 -14.54 11.66
N PRO A 76 9.58 -15.54 11.14
CA PRO A 76 9.72 -15.99 9.76
C PRO A 76 9.40 -14.85 8.78
N LYS A 77 10.21 -14.71 7.73
CA LYS A 77 9.90 -13.88 6.56
C LYS A 77 9.09 -14.73 5.59
N LEU A 78 7.90 -14.28 5.22
CA LEU A 78 7.05 -14.96 4.26
C LEU A 78 7.41 -14.51 2.84
N ASP A 79 7.78 -15.47 1.98
CA ASP A 79 8.12 -15.22 0.57
C ASP A 79 6.86 -15.30 -0.28
N TRP A 80 6.04 -14.25 -0.24
CA TRP A 80 4.77 -14.19 -0.95
C TRP A 80 4.93 -14.26 -2.46
N ASP A 81 4.12 -15.08 -3.09
CA ASP A 81 3.91 -15.05 -4.53
C ASP A 81 2.95 -13.91 -4.89
N THR A 82 3.54 -12.76 -5.24
CA THR A 82 2.80 -11.56 -5.63
C THR A 82 1.85 -11.80 -6.81
N GLU A 83 2.21 -12.64 -7.77
CA GLU A 83 1.34 -12.93 -8.92
C GLU A 83 0.10 -13.71 -8.48
N ALA A 84 0.28 -14.68 -7.59
CA ALA A 84 -0.84 -15.42 -7.01
C ALA A 84 -1.72 -14.50 -6.13
N LEU A 85 -1.10 -13.63 -5.33
CA LEU A 85 -1.82 -12.68 -4.48
C LEU A 85 -2.61 -11.63 -5.26
N LEU A 86 -2.15 -11.22 -6.44
CA LEU A 86 -2.92 -10.32 -7.33
C LEU A 86 -4.25 -10.93 -7.78
N GLN A 87 -4.39 -12.26 -7.76
CA GLN A 87 -5.64 -12.95 -8.09
C GLN A 87 -6.61 -13.05 -6.91
N LEU A 88 -6.15 -12.76 -5.68
CA LEU A 88 -6.99 -12.79 -4.49
C LEU A 88 -7.83 -11.51 -4.42
N ARG A 89 -9.17 -11.65 -4.43
CA ARG A 89 -10.10 -10.51 -4.44
C ARG A 89 -10.85 -10.28 -3.12
N GLN A 90 -10.76 -11.25 -2.21
CA GLN A 90 -11.39 -11.25 -0.90
C GLN A 90 -10.54 -12.05 0.07
N PRO A 91 -10.64 -11.81 1.39
CA PRO A 91 -9.93 -12.61 2.38
C PRO A 91 -10.20 -14.10 2.19
N ARG A 92 -9.14 -14.91 2.31
CA ARG A 92 -9.21 -16.36 2.17
C ARG A 92 -8.73 -17.05 3.44
N ARG A 93 -9.63 -17.85 4.00
CA ARG A 93 -9.31 -18.77 5.09
C ARG A 93 -8.38 -19.87 4.60
N GLN A 94 -7.23 -20.03 5.22
CA GLN A 94 -6.25 -21.06 4.87
C GLN A 94 -5.44 -21.55 6.08
N THR A 95 -4.75 -22.67 5.88
CA THR A 95 -3.91 -23.28 6.91
C THR A 95 -2.47 -22.80 6.83
N LEU A 96 -1.95 -22.29 7.95
CA LEU A 96 -0.53 -22.09 8.19
C LEU A 96 0.04 -23.32 8.88
N ARG A 97 1.03 -23.96 8.26
CA ARG A 97 1.75 -25.09 8.83
C ARG A 97 3.11 -24.64 9.34
N VAL A 98 3.38 -24.98 10.60
CA VAL A 98 4.64 -24.72 11.27
C VAL A 98 5.23 -26.05 11.71
N SER A 99 6.42 -26.39 11.19
CA SER A 99 7.16 -27.57 11.62
C SER A 99 8.48 -27.17 12.27
N VAL A 100 8.81 -27.84 13.36
CA VAL A 100 10.07 -27.65 14.09
C VAL A 100 10.76 -29.00 14.23
N SER A 101 11.99 -29.06 13.73
CA SER A 101 12.84 -30.23 13.85
C SER A 101 14.14 -29.88 14.57
N ALA A 102 14.63 -30.82 15.38
CA ALA A 102 15.91 -30.74 16.06
C ALA A 102 16.51 -32.14 16.17
N ARG A 103 17.84 -32.25 16.18
CA ARG A 103 18.52 -33.54 16.24
C ARG A 103 18.13 -34.30 17.51
N GLY A 104 17.67 -35.55 17.35
CA GLY A 104 17.30 -36.42 18.47
C GLY A 104 15.94 -36.08 19.11
N MET A 105 15.17 -35.15 18.54
CA MET A 105 13.82 -34.83 18.97
C MET A 105 12.79 -35.28 17.94
N LYS A 106 11.60 -35.66 18.42
CA LYS A 106 10.44 -35.84 17.55
C LYS A 106 10.10 -34.49 16.91
N MET A 107 9.84 -34.50 15.60
CA MET A 107 9.35 -33.32 14.89
C MET A 107 8.04 -32.84 15.53
N LEU A 108 7.96 -31.54 15.78
CA LEU A 108 6.74 -30.88 16.21
C LEU A 108 6.08 -30.24 15.00
N GLU A 109 4.77 -30.44 14.87
CA GLU A 109 3.96 -29.81 13.85
C GLU A 109 2.80 -29.07 14.51
N ARG A 110 2.51 -27.88 14.00
CA ARG A 110 1.36 -27.07 14.41
C ARG A 110 0.69 -26.54 13.16
N GLU A 111 -0.61 -26.74 13.08
CA GLU A 111 -1.46 -26.13 12.06
C GLU A 111 -2.35 -25.08 12.71
N VAL A 112 -2.44 -23.91 12.08
CA VAL A 112 -3.30 -22.81 12.50
C VAL A 112 -4.13 -22.35 11.32
N GLN A 113 -5.41 -22.08 11.58
CA GLN A 113 -6.32 -21.50 10.60
C GLN A 113 -6.24 -19.96 10.72
N LEU A 114 -5.97 -19.29 9.61
CA LEU A 114 -5.88 -17.83 9.52
C LEU A 114 -6.53 -17.34 8.22
N ASP A 115 -6.76 -16.04 8.13
CA ASP A 115 -7.25 -15.39 6.93
C ASP A 115 -6.12 -14.58 6.28
N VAL A 116 -5.93 -14.77 4.97
CA VAL A 116 -4.99 -14.01 4.16
C VAL A 116 -5.77 -12.97 3.35
N HIS A 117 -5.37 -11.71 3.49
CA HIS A 117 -6.02 -10.57 2.83
C HIS A 117 -5.46 -10.29 1.43
N PRO A 118 -6.27 -9.71 0.52
CA PRO A 118 -5.83 -9.32 -0.81
C PRO A 118 -4.88 -8.11 -0.80
N LEU A 119 -4.14 -7.91 -1.89
CA LEU A 119 -3.19 -6.79 -2.02
C LEU A 119 -3.87 -5.43 -2.18
N ASP A 120 -5.16 -5.39 -2.49
CA ASP A 120 -5.94 -4.17 -2.54
C ASP A 120 -6.57 -3.80 -1.20
N GLU A 121 -6.24 -4.50 -0.11
CA GLU A 121 -6.72 -4.18 1.25
C GLU A 121 -5.62 -3.57 2.11
N ALA A 122 -5.80 -2.30 2.46
CA ALA A 122 -4.90 -1.56 3.33
C ALA A 122 -5.47 -1.52 4.76
N VAL A 123 -4.82 -2.24 5.66
CA VAL A 123 -5.02 -2.05 7.11
C VAL A 123 -4.35 -0.74 7.54
N TYR A 124 -5.14 0.17 8.11
CA TYR A 124 -4.66 1.50 8.50
C TYR A 124 -4.78 1.77 9.99
N PHE A 125 -5.50 0.92 10.74
CA PHE A 125 -5.53 1.02 12.19
C PHE A 125 -5.82 -0.34 12.83
N VAL A 126 -5.10 -0.64 13.91
CA VAL A 126 -5.29 -1.85 14.71
C VAL A 126 -5.48 -1.48 16.18
N ARG A 127 -6.49 -2.07 16.79
CA ARG A 127 -6.78 -2.04 18.21
C ARG A 127 -6.70 -3.45 18.77
N GLU A 128 -5.65 -3.72 19.55
CA GLU A 128 -5.44 -5.02 20.22
C GLU A 128 -5.18 -4.78 21.71
N GLY A 129 -6.12 -5.23 22.56
CA GLY A 129 -6.12 -4.85 23.98
C GLY A 129 -6.16 -3.32 24.17
N ASP A 130 -5.18 -2.79 24.90
CA ASP A 130 -5.00 -1.34 25.11
C ASP A 130 -4.18 -0.67 23.99
N ALA A 131 -3.53 -1.44 23.13
CA ALA A 131 -2.76 -0.89 22.03
C ALA A 131 -3.68 -0.24 20.98
N ARG A 132 -3.24 0.91 20.46
CA ARG A 132 -3.86 1.65 19.36
C ARG A 132 -2.74 1.95 18.37
N ILE A 133 -2.69 1.22 17.27
CA ILE A 133 -1.59 1.28 16.30
C ILE A 133 -2.12 1.96 15.05
N ASP A 134 -1.58 3.14 14.77
CA ASP A 134 -1.80 3.85 13.50
C ASP A 134 -0.87 3.26 12.43
N LEU A 135 -1.48 2.76 11.36
CA LEU A 135 -0.82 2.19 10.19
C LEU A 135 -1.10 3.00 8.92
N GLY A 136 -1.54 4.26 9.04
CA GLY A 136 -1.80 5.13 7.90
C GLY A 136 -0.58 5.34 7.00
N TRP A 137 0.63 5.21 7.55
CA TRP A 137 1.88 5.20 6.77
C TRP A 137 1.92 4.07 5.72
N ALA A 138 1.22 2.96 5.93
CA ALA A 138 1.22 1.81 5.03
C ALA A 138 0.57 2.14 3.67
N PHE A 139 -0.28 3.16 3.58
CA PHE A 139 -0.85 3.61 2.30
C PHE A 139 0.22 4.04 1.29
N ALA A 140 1.40 4.47 1.75
CA ALA A 140 2.53 4.79 0.87
C ALA A 140 3.00 3.57 0.05
N ALA A 141 2.70 2.35 0.47
CA ALA A 141 3.09 1.13 -0.23
C ALA A 141 2.41 0.95 -1.60
N TRP A 142 1.28 1.62 -1.83
CA TRP A 142 0.61 1.60 -3.14
C TRP A 142 1.20 2.63 -4.12
N VAL A 143 2.07 3.53 -3.65
CA VAL A 143 2.79 4.47 -4.52
C VAL A 143 3.91 3.69 -5.20
N ASP A 144 3.67 3.29 -6.44
CA ASP A 144 4.64 2.60 -7.29
C ASP A 144 5.05 3.45 -8.51
N PRO A 145 6.19 4.13 -8.46
CA PRO A 145 6.71 4.92 -9.58
C PRO A 145 7.16 4.08 -10.78
N GLN A 146 7.31 2.75 -10.62
CA GLN A 146 7.76 1.84 -11.68
C GLN A 146 6.60 1.06 -12.32
N ASP A 147 5.36 1.29 -11.88
CA ASP A 147 4.19 0.64 -12.48
C ASP A 147 4.02 1.08 -13.96
N PRO A 148 3.75 0.15 -14.90
CA PRO A 148 3.53 0.49 -16.31
C PRO A 148 2.45 1.55 -16.59
N VAL A 149 1.43 1.66 -15.72
CA VAL A 149 0.41 2.72 -15.79
C VAL A 149 1.03 4.10 -15.68
N VAL A 150 2.08 4.25 -14.87
CA VAL A 150 2.78 5.53 -14.71
C VAL A 150 3.40 5.97 -16.03
N ASP A 151 4.12 5.07 -16.70
CA ASP A 151 4.76 5.37 -17.99
C ASP A 151 3.69 5.69 -19.06
N HIS A 152 2.59 4.92 -19.12
CA HIS A 152 1.47 5.23 -20.03
C HIS A 152 0.82 6.60 -19.78
N LEU A 153 0.73 7.00 -18.51
CA LEU A 153 0.17 8.30 -18.14
C LEU A 153 1.12 9.45 -18.49
N LEU A 154 2.43 9.25 -18.34
CA LEU A 154 3.45 10.21 -18.78
C LEU A 154 3.41 10.40 -20.31
N GLU A 155 3.31 9.31 -21.06
CA GLU A 155 3.13 9.33 -22.52
C GLU A 155 1.87 10.11 -22.92
N LEU A 156 0.73 9.82 -22.29
CA LEU A 156 -0.53 10.54 -22.54
C LEU A 156 -0.43 12.03 -22.21
N ALA A 157 0.34 12.38 -21.19
CA ALA A 157 0.59 13.77 -20.78
C ALA A 157 1.62 14.50 -21.67
N GLY A 158 2.33 13.79 -22.55
CA GLY A 158 3.45 14.35 -23.32
C GLY A 158 4.56 14.85 -22.40
N ILE A 159 4.96 14.03 -21.44
CA ILE A 159 6.04 14.26 -20.49
C ILE A 159 7.04 13.12 -20.61
N HIS A 160 8.33 13.43 -20.71
CA HIS A 160 9.39 12.43 -20.69
C HIS A 160 10.14 12.50 -19.35
N ALA A 161 10.24 11.38 -18.64
CA ALA A 161 10.87 11.32 -17.32
C ALA A 161 12.39 11.58 -17.34
N GLU A 162 13.03 11.42 -18.49
CA GLU A 162 14.47 11.59 -18.71
C GLU A 162 14.88 13.07 -18.84
N GLU A 163 13.91 13.98 -19.00
CA GLU A 163 14.17 15.42 -19.01
C GLU A 163 14.61 15.90 -17.62
N SER A 164 15.57 16.83 -17.57
CA SER A 164 16.05 17.38 -16.30
C SER A 164 14.89 17.98 -15.50
N LEU A 165 14.70 17.50 -14.26
CA LEU A 165 13.62 17.93 -13.39
C LEU A 165 13.67 19.46 -13.18
N PRO A 166 12.60 20.20 -13.52
CA PRO A 166 12.56 21.62 -13.25
C PRO A 166 12.62 21.93 -11.75
N GLY A 167 13.49 22.87 -11.37
CA GLY A 167 13.67 23.29 -9.99
C GLY A 167 12.64 24.30 -9.48
N ASP A 168 11.92 24.97 -10.38
CA ASP A 168 11.02 26.08 -10.06
C ASP A 168 9.54 25.70 -10.03
N ARG A 169 8.78 26.46 -9.24
CA ARG A 169 7.35 26.28 -8.99
C ARG A 169 6.49 26.33 -10.26
N PRO A 170 6.59 27.35 -11.15
CA PRO A 170 5.83 27.39 -12.39
C PRO A 170 5.98 26.12 -13.23
N ALA A 171 7.20 25.60 -13.39
CA ALA A 171 7.45 24.42 -14.19
C ALA A 171 6.86 23.14 -13.56
N ARG A 172 7.06 22.90 -12.26
CA ARG A 172 6.47 21.75 -11.55
C ARG A 172 4.94 21.77 -11.55
N LEU A 173 4.34 22.94 -11.35
CA LEU A 173 2.89 23.12 -11.51
C LEU A 173 2.43 22.87 -12.94
N GLY A 174 3.25 23.23 -13.93
CA GLY A 174 3.03 22.91 -15.33
C GLY A 174 2.94 21.40 -15.59
N LEU A 175 3.83 20.62 -14.98
CA LEU A 175 3.83 19.15 -15.05
C LEU A 175 2.60 18.55 -14.36
N ALA A 176 2.31 18.95 -13.13
CA ALA A 176 1.11 18.51 -12.40
C ALA A 176 -0.19 18.84 -13.17
N ARG A 177 -0.23 19.99 -13.86
CA ARG A 177 -1.35 20.38 -14.71
C ARG A 177 -1.49 19.50 -15.95
N LYS A 178 -0.37 19.18 -16.63
CA LYS A 178 -0.37 18.25 -17.78
C LYS A 178 -0.89 16.87 -17.35
N LEU A 179 -0.44 16.38 -16.20
CA LEU A 179 -0.91 15.15 -15.57
C LEU A 179 -2.43 15.17 -15.33
N TRP A 180 -2.94 16.23 -14.70
CA TRP A 180 -4.38 16.38 -14.47
C TRP A 180 -5.19 16.35 -15.78
N VAL A 181 -4.71 17.04 -16.82
CA VAL A 181 -5.34 17.03 -18.14
C VAL A 181 -5.34 15.63 -18.75
N ALA A 182 -4.24 14.88 -18.62
CA ALA A 182 -4.13 13.51 -19.11
C ALA A 182 -5.11 12.56 -18.39
N LEU A 183 -5.26 12.69 -17.07
CA LEU A 183 -6.25 11.93 -16.29
C LEU A 183 -7.69 12.22 -16.75
N GLU A 184 -8.01 13.49 -16.99
CA GLU A 184 -9.31 13.92 -17.53
C GLU A 184 -9.55 13.40 -18.96
N GLN A 185 -8.52 13.40 -19.80
CA GLN A 185 -8.57 12.84 -21.17
C GLN A 185 -8.74 11.32 -21.16
N ARG A 186 -8.10 10.63 -20.21
CA ARG A 186 -8.30 9.20 -19.97
C ARG A 186 -9.73 8.88 -19.53
N GLY A 187 -10.45 9.90 -19.04
CA GLY A 187 -11.80 9.80 -18.53
C GLY A 187 -11.88 9.23 -17.12
N LEU A 188 -10.80 9.36 -16.33
CA LEU A 188 -10.77 8.97 -14.93
C LEU A 188 -11.78 9.82 -14.15
N ARG A 189 -12.63 9.19 -13.35
CA ARG A 189 -13.65 9.87 -12.54
C ARG A 189 -13.51 9.50 -11.09
N TYR A 190 -13.81 10.47 -10.23
CA TYR A 190 -13.99 10.17 -8.82
C TYR A 190 -15.25 9.31 -8.60
N ALA A 191 -15.13 8.26 -7.78
CA ALA A 191 -16.28 7.56 -7.22
C ALA A 191 -16.13 7.41 -5.70
N GLU A 192 -17.17 7.85 -5.01
CA GLU A 192 -17.36 7.64 -3.57
C GLU A 192 -17.95 6.25 -3.34
N GLU A 193 -17.17 5.22 -3.67
CA GLU A 193 -17.51 3.87 -3.25
C GLU A 193 -17.04 3.67 -1.81
N GLY A 194 -17.84 2.98 -0.99
CA GLY A 194 -17.52 2.69 0.41
C GLY A 194 -16.20 1.94 0.51
N ALA A 195 -15.10 2.68 0.69
CA ALA A 195 -13.75 2.12 0.68
C ALA A 195 -13.51 1.23 1.91
N GLY A 196 -14.22 1.46 3.02
CA GLY A 196 -14.09 0.67 4.24
C GLY A 196 -14.46 -0.79 4.02
N LEU A 197 -13.51 -1.70 4.28
CA LEU A 197 -13.71 -3.15 4.20
C LEU A 197 -13.98 -3.71 5.60
N SER A 198 -13.05 -3.51 6.53
CA SER A 198 -13.25 -3.78 7.94
C SER A 198 -13.39 -2.47 8.71
N GLN A 199 -14.49 -2.32 9.43
CA GLN A 199 -14.73 -1.23 10.40
C GLN A 199 -15.09 -1.80 11.77
N GLY A 200 -14.55 -2.99 12.07
CA GLY A 200 -14.80 -3.71 13.31
C GLY A 200 -14.06 -3.08 14.50
N PRO A 201 -14.30 -3.57 15.73
CA PRO A 201 -13.66 -2.98 16.89
C PRO A 201 -12.14 -3.18 16.91
N VAL A 202 -11.58 -4.17 16.21
CA VAL A 202 -10.14 -4.52 16.30
C VAL A 202 -9.34 -4.02 15.10
N ILE A 203 -9.89 -4.06 13.90
CA ILE A 203 -9.18 -3.75 12.66
C ILE A 203 -9.99 -2.75 11.87
N TYR A 204 -9.31 -1.73 11.36
CA TYR A 204 -9.84 -0.85 10.36
C TYR A 204 -8.98 -0.96 9.10
N SER A 205 -9.65 -1.32 8.01
CA SER A 205 -9.04 -1.49 6.70
C SER A 205 -9.93 -0.87 5.63
N GLN A 206 -9.30 -0.45 4.53
CA GLN A 206 -10.02 0.02 3.36
C GLN A 206 -9.39 -0.51 2.08
N ARG A 207 -10.19 -0.55 1.03
CA ARG A 207 -9.73 -0.88 -0.31
C ARG A 207 -8.90 0.27 -0.89
N VAL A 208 -7.73 -0.06 -1.40
CA VAL A 208 -6.90 0.80 -2.25
C VAL A 208 -6.68 0.05 -3.55
N ARG A 209 -7.29 0.54 -4.63
CA ARG A 209 -7.18 -0.11 -5.93
C ARG A 209 -5.72 -0.09 -6.38
N LEU A 210 -5.33 -1.15 -7.06
CA LEU A 210 -4.07 -1.17 -7.79
C LEU A 210 -4.12 -0.12 -8.90
N LEU A 211 -2.96 0.37 -9.32
CA LEU A 211 -2.87 1.39 -10.38
C LEU A 211 -3.47 0.88 -11.69
N SER A 212 -3.22 -0.39 -12.02
CA SER A 212 -3.80 -1.08 -13.17
C SER A 212 -5.33 -1.12 -13.13
N ASP A 213 -5.93 -1.46 -11.99
CA ASP A 213 -7.38 -1.49 -11.82
C ASP A 213 -7.97 -0.08 -11.94
N THR A 214 -7.38 0.90 -11.24
CA THR A 214 -7.77 2.32 -11.32
C THR A 214 -7.73 2.85 -12.76
N TRP A 215 -6.66 2.52 -13.49
CA TRP A 215 -6.46 2.91 -14.88
C TRP A 215 -7.50 2.27 -15.80
N ASN A 216 -7.69 0.97 -15.70
CA ASN A 216 -8.56 0.20 -16.58
C ASN A 216 -10.03 0.60 -16.38
N ASP A 217 -10.49 0.64 -15.13
CA ASP A 217 -11.87 0.92 -14.76
C ASP A 217 -12.23 2.41 -14.90
N ARG A 218 -11.22 3.28 -14.92
CA ARG A 218 -11.39 4.74 -15.04
C ARG A 218 -12.16 5.33 -13.87
N VAL A 219 -12.04 4.71 -12.71
CA VAL A 219 -12.68 5.12 -11.47
C VAL A 219 -11.65 5.12 -10.35
N ALA A 220 -11.66 6.17 -9.54
CA ALA A 220 -10.76 6.32 -8.40
C ALA A 220 -11.53 6.88 -7.19
N ASN A 221 -11.29 6.34 -6.01
CA ASN A 221 -11.62 7.05 -4.76
C ASN A 221 -10.53 8.11 -4.44
N CYS A 222 -10.62 8.73 -3.26
CA CYS A 222 -9.72 9.81 -2.87
C CYS A 222 -8.27 9.35 -2.76
N LEU A 223 -8.07 8.13 -2.25
CA LEU A 223 -6.74 7.53 -2.09
C LEU A 223 -6.21 6.94 -3.39
N ASP A 224 -7.02 6.20 -4.15
CA ASP A 224 -6.65 5.63 -5.47
C ASP A 224 -6.06 6.73 -6.39
N GLY A 225 -6.76 7.86 -6.48
CA GLY A 225 -6.33 9.00 -7.30
C GLY A 225 -5.09 9.69 -6.73
N SER A 226 -4.97 9.75 -5.40
CA SER A 226 -3.80 10.38 -4.75
C SER A 226 -2.55 9.56 -4.95
N VAL A 227 -2.67 8.24 -4.82
CA VAL A 227 -1.60 7.27 -5.04
C VAL A 227 -1.14 7.32 -6.50
N LEU A 228 -2.07 7.26 -7.47
CA LEU A 228 -1.72 7.35 -8.89
C LEU A 228 -0.96 8.63 -9.23
N ILE A 229 -1.42 9.78 -8.72
CA ILE A 229 -0.74 11.06 -8.95
C ILE A 229 0.64 11.08 -8.25
N ALA A 230 0.74 10.58 -7.01
CA ALA A 230 2.00 10.50 -6.28
C ALA A 230 3.01 9.63 -7.02
N SER A 231 2.61 8.46 -7.54
CA SER A 231 3.49 7.56 -8.30
C SER A 231 4.12 8.25 -9.51
N VAL A 232 3.32 9.03 -10.24
CA VAL A 232 3.80 9.78 -11.41
C VAL A 232 4.73 10.92 -11.01
N LEU A 233 4.43 11.62 -9.92
CA LEU A 233 5.29 12.70 -9.42
C LEU A 233 6.64 12.15 -8.94
N GLU A 234 6.65 11.05 -8.19
CA GLU A 234 7.87 10.35 -7.78
C GLU A 234 8.68 9.85 -8.99
N ARG A 235 7.99 9.33 -10.03
CA ARG A 235 8.64 8.92 -11.29
C ARG A 235 9.36 10.08 -11.99
N LEU A 236 8.86 11.30 -11.84
CA LEU A 236 9.51 12.52 -12.32
C LEU A 236 10.58 13.07 -11.36
N GLY A 237 10.82 12.44 -10.21
CA GLY A 237 11.71 12.92 -9.16
C GLY A 237 11.12 14.08 -8.32
N ILE A 238 9.83 14.37 -8.48
CA ILE A 238 9.11 15.36 -7.67
C ILE A 238 8.66 14.66 -6.39
N GLY A 239 9.33 14.98 -5.27
CA GLY A 239 8.93 14.46 -3.98
C GLY A 239 7.46 14.79 -3.68
N SER A 240 6.72 13.77 -3.28
CA SER A 240 5.29 13.77 -3.04
C SER A 240 4.98 13.09 -1.71
N PHE A 241 3.76 13.28 -1.22
CA PHE A 241 3.28 12.68 0.01
C PHE A 241 1.76 12.59 0.00
N LEU A 242 1.23 11.60 0.70
CA LEU A 242 -0.20 11.45 0.94
C LEU A 242 -0.58 12.25 2.19
N VAL A 243 -1.61 13.09 2.09
CA VAL A 243 -2.19 13.80 3.23
C VAL A 243 -3.44 13.05 3.65
N LEU A 244 -3.40 12.51 4.87
CA LEU A 244 -4.50 11.77 5.47
C LEU A 244 -5.21 12.66 6.48
N VAL A 245 -6.54 12.76 6.36
CA VAL A 245 -7.41 13.42 7.34
C VAL A 245 -8.57 12.47 7.65
N PRO A 246 -9.32 12.67 8.75
CA PRO A 246 -10.42 11.79 9.10
C PRO A 246 -11.39 11.60 7.92
N GLY A 247 -11.48 10.38 7.40
CA GLY A 247 -12.37 10.00 6.30
C GLY A 247 -11.97 10.47 4.90
N HIS A 248 -10.79 11.08 4.71
CA HIS A 248 -10.39 11.59 3.40
C HIS A 248 -8.87 11.58 3.18
N ALA A 249 -8.44 11.53 1.92
CA ALA A 249 -7.05 11.61 1.53
C ALA A 249 -6.87 12.48 0.28
N PHE A 250 -5.74 13.16 0.20
CA PHE A 250 -5.35 13.93 -1.00
C PHE A 250 -3.82 13.93 -1.15
N VAL A 251 -3.32 14.35 -2.30
CA VAL A 251 -1.87 14.32 -2.59
C VAL A 251 -1.24 15.70 -2.41
N GLY A 252 -0.08 15.73 -1.77
CA GLY A 252 0.83 16.87 -1.68
C GLY A 252 2.10 16.61 -2.47
N PHE A 253 2.72 17.67 -2.99
CA PHE A 253 4.01 17.57 -3.69
C PHE A 253 4.81 18.86 -3.61
N TYR A 254 6.14 18.71 -3.63
CA TYR A 254 7.04 19.84 -3.50
C TYR A 254 7.14 20.62 -4.82
N VAL A 255 6.98 21.94 -4.74
CA VAL A 255 7.06 22.83 -5.90
C VAL A 255 8.43 23.49 -6.07
N ASP A 256 9.40 23.15 -5.22
CA ASP A 256 10.79 23.59 -5.35
C ASP A 256 11.79 22.44 -5.12
N GLY A 257 13.03 22.63 -5.61
CA GLY A 257 14.13 21.66 -5.47
C GLY A 257 14.56 21.37 -4.03
N GLU A 258 14.37 22.34 -3.13
CA GLU A 258 14.78 22.24 -1.72
C GLU A 258 13.71 21.59 -0.83
N ARG A 259 12.54 21.25 -1.40
CA ARG A 259 11.37 20.70 -0.71
C ARG A 259 10.85 21.60 0.42
N ARG A 260 10.84 22.92 0.21
CA ARG A 260 10.39 23.90 1.22
C ARG A 260 8.92 24.31 1.06
N GLU A 261 8.46 24.40 -0.17
CA GLU A 261 7.08 24.72 -0.51
C GLU A 261 6.38 23.51 -1.13
N ALA A 262 5.14 23.30 -0.74
CA ALA A 262 4.29 22.25 -1.27
C ALA A 262 3.00 22.81 -1.90
N GLU A 263 2.49 22.08 -2.88
CA GLU A 263 1.15 22.25 -3.45
C GLU A 263 0.34 20.98 -3.19
N PHE A 264 -0.99 21.12 -3.16
CA PHE A 264 -1.91 20.04 -2.81
C PHE A 264 -2.97 19.89 -3.90
N LEU A 265 -3.33 18.66 -4.26
CA LEU A 265 -4.39 18.38 -5.23
C LEU A 265 -5.50 17.57 -4.58
N GLU A 266 -6.68 18.17 -4.56
CA GLU A 266 -7.92 17.51 -4.15
C GLU A 266 -8.47 16.63 -5.28
N THR A 267 -8.30 15.32 -5.16
CA THR A 267 -8.60 14.33 -6.21
C THR A 267 -10.08 14.09 -6.40
N THR A 268 -10.93 14.44 -5.42
CA THR A 268 -12.40 14.38 -5.56
C THR A 268 -12.95 15.24 -6.70
N LEU A 269 -12.18 16.20 -7.20
CA LEU A 269 -12.59 17.06 -8.31
C LEU A 269 -12.29 16.46 -9.70
N LEU A 270 -11.67 15.27 -9.78
CA LEU A 270 -11.47 14.57 -11.05
C LEU A 270 -12.81 14.23 -11.71
N GLY A 271 -13.01 14.71 -12.94
CA GLY A 271 -14.25 14.45 -13.69
C GLY A 271 -15.48 15.22 -13.18
N PHE A 272 -15.36 16.04 -12.12
CA PHE A 272 -16.46 16.74 -11.44
C PHE A 272 -17.29 17.68 -12.35
N ARG A 273 -16.70 18.12 -13.48
CA ARG A 273 -17.37 19.04 -14.43
C ARG A 273 -17.92 18.38 -15.67
N LYS A 274 -17.91 17.05 -15.77
CA LYS A 274 -18.47 16.33 -16.91
C LYS A 274 -19.98 16.16 -16.73
N PRO A 275 -20.84 16.78 -17.56
CA PRO A 275 -22.28 16.57 -17.48
C PRO A 275 -22.62 15.10 -17.79
N PRO A 276 -23.53 14.46 -17.05
CA PRO A 276 -24.02 13.13 -17.40
C PRO A 276 -24.77 13.17 -18.76
N GLY A 277 -24.48 12.22 -19.64
CA GLY A 277 -25.26 12.01 -20.88
C GLY A 277 -24.82 12.76 -22.14
N HIS A 278 -23.68 13.47 -22.16
CA HIS A 278 -23.14 14.08 -23.38
C HIS A 278 -22.21 13.12 -24.17
N ASP A 279 -22.20 13.29 -25.50
CA ASP A 279 -21.33 12.62 -26.47
C ASP A 279 -19.84 12.63 -26.09
N ALA A 280 -19.04 11.81 -26.77
CA ALA A 280 -17.58 11.81 -26.62
C ALA A 280 -17.00 13.24 -26.80
N GLU A 281 -16.52 13.85 -25.72
CA GLU A 281 -15.82 15.13 -25.76
C GLU A 281 -14.55 14.98 -26.61
N SER A 282 -14.30 15.95 -27.50
CA SER A 282 -13.02 16.06 -28.18
C SER A 282 -11.89 16.36 -27.19
N ALA A 283 -10.64 16.01 -27.53
CA ALA A 283 -9.48 16.29 -26.69
C ALA A 283 -9.32 17.78 -26.33
N ALA A 284 -9.75 18.69 -27.22
CA ALA A 284 -9.76 20.13 -26.98
C ALA A 284 -10.81 20.54 -25.94
N GLN A 285 -12.02 19.98 -26.01
CA GLN A 285 -13.08 20.24 -25.02
C GLN A 285 -12.68 19.72 -23.64
N VAL A 286 -12.12 18.51 -23.55
CA VAL A 286 -11.61 17.97 -22.28
C VAL A 286 -10.53 18.88 -21.70
N ARG A 287 -9.57 19.33 -22.52
CA ARG A 287 -8.51 20.25 -22.07
C ARG A 287 -9.09 21.57 -21.54
N GLN A 288 -10.06 22.15 -22.24
CA GLN A 288 -10.71 23.40 -21.83
C GLN A 288 -11.42 23.26 -20.47
N ARG A 289 -12.02 22.10 -20.21
CA ARG A 289 -12.68 21.78 -18.93
C ARG A 289 -11.70 21.44 -17.81
N ALA A 290 -10.64 20.70 -18.13
CA ALA A 290 -9.66 20.21 -17.17
C ALA A 290 -8.86 21.35 -16.52
N LEU A 291 -8.56 22.43 -17.24
CA LEU A 291 -7.76 23.56 -16.72
C LEU A 291 -8.41 24.25 -15.50
N PRO A 292 -9.68 24.71 -15.56
CA PRO A 292 -10.39 25.18 -14.37
C PRO A 292 -10.53 24.13 -13.26
N GLY A 293 -10.64 22.84 -13.62
CA GLY A 293 -10.72 21.71 -12.68
C GLY A 293 -9.44 21.58 -11.86
N PHE A 294 -8.28 21.62 -12.51
CA PHE A 294 -6.97 21.63 -11.86
C PHE A 294 -6.82 22.79 -10.87
N GLU A 295 -7.20 24.01 -11.27
CA GLU A 295 -7.13 25.17 -10.38
C GLU A 295 -8.10 25.06 -9.19
N ALA A 296 -9.27 24.45 -9.39
CA ALA A 296 -10.18 24.15 -8.29
C ALA A 296 -9.59 23.10 -7.33
N ALA A 297 -8.98 22.04 -7.86
CA ALA A 297 -8.34 20.98 -7.07
C ALA A 297 -7.22 21.53 -6.20
N ARG A 298 -6.41 22.44 -6.75
CA ARG A 298 -5.37 23.15 -6.00
C ARG A 298 -5.92 24.02 -4.88
N ARG A 299 -6.95 24.82 -5.17
CA ARG A 299 -7.57 25.68 -4.15
C ARG A 299 -8.19 24.85 -3.03
N ALA A 300 -8.91 23.78 -3.37
CA ALA A 300 -9.53 22.89 -2.41
C ALA A 300 -8.47 22.16 -1.55
N GLY A 301 -7.42 21.61 -2.18
CA GLY A 301 -6.32 20.96 -1.49
C GLY A 301 -5.62 21.89 -0.49
N ARG A 302 -5.28 23.12 -0.90
CA ARG A 302 -4.69 24.13 0.01
C ARG A 302 -5.63 24.52 1.15
N ALA A 303 -6.91 24.70 0.86
CA ALA A 303 -7.89 25.05 1.89
C ALA A 303 -8.02 23.94 2.93
N ARG A 304 -8.05 22.68 2.49
CA ARG A 304 -8.13 21.51 3.36
C ARG A 304 -6.86 21.31 4.16
N TYR A 305 -5.68 21.45 3.56
CA TYR A 305 -4.41 21.36 4.27
C TYR A 305 -4.28 22.38 5.42
N ARG A 306 -4.82 23.60 5.26
CA ARG A 306 -4.82 24.62 6.32
C ARG A 306 -5.67 24.25 7.55
N THR A 307 -6.53 23.24 7.43
CA THR A 307 -7.38 22.75 8.52
C THR A 307 -6.87 21.47 9.18
N VAL A 308 -5.74 20.95 8.70
CA VAL A 308 -5.05 19.77 9.26
C VAL A 308 -4.16 20.18 10.42
#